data_AF-A0A660UMG9-F1
#
_entry.id   AF-A0A660UMG9-F1
#
_cell.length_a   1.000
_cell.length_b   1.000
_cell.length_c   1.000
_cell.angle_alpha   90.00
_cell.angle_beta   90.00
_cell.angle_gamma   90.00
#
_symmetry.space_group_name_H-M   'P 1'
#
loop_
_entity.id
_entity.type
_entity.pdbx_description
1 polymer ?
#
loop_
_entity_poly.entity_id
_entity_poly.type
_entity_poly.pdbx_seq_one_letter_code
_entity_poly.pdbx_strand_id
1 'polypeptide(L)'
;GRNPGNWHTGGITDIWLDDYSSLLYLDGVTEEVTVTEHSSAILKGGRIDAITSLQNVITPSIDLYCQVGWELITDTSGKIFITGLWMDGTDFNIQLINDPDYDDTWENINVIVPEPTTLILMGIGGILLRQKRRV
;
A
#
# COMPACT_ATOMS: atom_id res chain seq x y z
N GLY A 1 -9.01 24.19 5.68
CA GLY A 1 -8.43 23.57 6.88
C GLY A 1 -9.06 22.22 7.07
N ARG A 2 -8.29 21.14 6.98
CA ARG A 2 -8.76 19.77 7.24
C ARG A 2 -8.69 19.58 8.76
N ASN A 3 -9.81 19.25 9.41
CA ASN A 3 -9.88 19.13 10.87
C ASN A 3 -8.98 17.97 11.37
N PRO A 4 -8.21 18.17 12.45
CA PRO A 4 -7.57 17.09 13.17
C PRO A 4 -8.63 16.42 14.07
N GLY A 5 -8.90 15.14 13.85
CA GLY A 5 -9.61 14.33 14.84
C GLY A 5 -11.05 13.96 14.52
N ASN A 6 -11.28 13.31 13.38
CA ASN A 6 -12.48 12.49 13.23
C ASN A 6 -12.17 11.06 13.73
N TRP A 7 -12.11 10.88 15.05
CA TRP A 7 -11.86 9.59 15.73
C TRP A 7 -13.10 8.68 15.79
N HIS A 8 -14.09 8.88 14.91
CA HIS A 8 -15.40 8.22 15.00
C HIS A 8 -15.84 7.58 13.68
N THR A 9 -14.98 6.74 13.12
CA THR A 9 -15.36 5.67 12.21
C THR A 9 -14.54 4.47 12.64
N GLY A 10 -15.18 3.42 13.18
CA GLY A 10 -14.47 2.22 13.64
C GLY A 10 -13.52 1.63 12.57
N GLY A 11 -12.59 0.79 12.99
CA GLY A 11 -11.54 0.26 12.13
C GLY A 11 -10.57 -0.56 12.95
N ILE A 12 -9.41 -0.85 12.36
CA ILE A 12 -8.30 -1.49 13.07
C ILE A 12 -7.35 -0.38 13.50
N THR A 13 -6.99 -0.29 14.77
CA THR A 13 -5.98 0.70 15.18
C THR A 13 -4.63 0.28 14.62
N ASP A 14 -4.18 -0.92 14.95
CA ASP A 14 -2.85 -1.38 14.58
C ASP A 14 -2.93 -2.80 14.01
N ILE A 15 -2.16 -3.02 12.94
CA ILE A 15 -1.85 -4.34 12.42
C ILE A 15 -0.34 -4.54 12.54
N TRP A 16 0.06 -5.37 13.49
CA TRP A 16 1.44 -5.76 13.69
C TRP A 16 1.72 -7.11 13.02
N LEU A 17 2.56 -7.10 11.99
CA LEU A 17 3.04 -8.30 11.32
C LEU A 17 4.40 -8.68 11.89
N ASP A 18 4.51 -9.91 12.39
CA ASP A 18 5.70 -10.45 13.03
C ASP A 18 6.16 -11.77 12.39
N ASP A 19 7.44 -12.13 12.56
CA ASP A 19 8.01 -13.41 12.13
C ASP A 19 7.65 -13.73 10.64
N TYR A 20 7.10 -14.91 10.35
CA TYR A 20 6.74 -15.38 9.01
C TYR A 20 5.27 -15.13 8.68
N SER A 21 4.77 -13.94 8.99
CA SER A 21 3.38 -13.55 8.70
C SER A 21 3.24 -12.87 7.34
N SER A 22 2.03 -12.91 6.78
CA SER A 22 1.70 -12.16 5.57
C SER A 22 0.33 -11.49 5.67
N LEU A 23 0.24 -10.28 5.13
CA LEU A 23 -1.00 -9.52 5.06
C LEU A 23 -1.41 -9.28 3.61
N LEU A 24 -2.68 -9.52 3.31
CA LEU A 24 -3.36 -8.98 2.14
C LEU A 24 -4.37 -7.93 2.59
N TYR A 25 -4.04 -6.66 2.41
CA TYR A 25 -4.90 -5.53 2.76
C TYR A 25 -5.66 -5.05 1.52
N LEU A 26 -6.98 -5.25 1.51
CA LEU A 26 -7.82 -4.98 0.35
C LEU A 26 -8.60 -3.67 0.45
N ASP A 27 -9.08 -3.34 1.65
CA ASP A 27 -9.88 -2.16 1.97
C ASP A 27 -10.04 -2.07 3.50
N GLY A 28 -10.62 -0.98 4.00
CA GLY A 28 -10.87 -0.75 5.43
C GLY A 28 -10.23 0.53 5.93
N VAL A 29 -10.23 0.72 7.25
CA VAL A 29 -9.56 1.84 7.91
C VAL A 29 -8.61 1.28 8.95
N THR A 30 -7.32 1.57 8.76
CA THR A 30 -6.26 1.23 9.68
C THR A 30 -5.42 2.46 10.02
N GLU A 31 -5.10 2.66 11.30
CA GLU A 31 -4.20 3.74 11.68
C GLU A 31 -2.76 3.38 11.30
N GLU A 32 -2.25 2.23 11.74
CA GLU A 32 -0.88 1.81 11.47
C GLU A 32 -0.78 0.36 11.00
N VAL A 33 0.10 0.13 10.03
CA VAL A 33 0.58 -1.21 9.65
C VAL A 33 2.07 -1.27 9.95
N THR A 34 2.44 -2.13 10.90
CA THR A 34 3.85 -2.38 11.26
C THR A 34 4.32 -3.70 10.70
N VAL A 35 5.45 -3.69 9.98
CA VAL A 35 6.05 -4.87 9.35
C VAL A 35 7.42 -5.12 9.96
N THR A 36 7.61 -6.27 10.60
CA THR A 36 8.87 -6.67 11.25
C THR A 36 9.44 -7.96 10.65
N GLU A 37 10.72 -8.24 10.93
CA GLU A 37 11.37 -9.54 10.71
C GLU A 37 11.23 -10.12 9.29
N HIS A 38 10.54 -11.26 9.11
CA HIS A 38 10.36 -11.95 7.84
C HIS A 38 8.95 -11.79 7.26
N SER A 39 8.20 -10.82 7.77
CA SER A 39 6.82 -10.60 7.37
C SER A 39 6.71 -9.77 6.10
N SER A 40 5.57 -9.90 5.42
CA SER A 40 5.31 -9.19 4.16
C SER A 40 3.86 -8.70 4.06
N ALA A 41 3.66 -7.62 3.32
CA ALA A 41 2.34 -7.02 3.14
C ALA A 41 2.07 -6.70 1.67
N ILE A 42 0.84 -6.96 1.23
CA ILE A 42 0.32 -6.53 -0.06
C ILE A 42 -0.84 -5.57 0.19
N LEU A 43 -0.68 -4.31 -0.23
CA LEU A 43 -1.60 -3.22 0.03
C LEU A 43 -2.28 -2.79 -1.27
N LYS A 44 -3.63 -2.81 -1.31
CA LYS A 44 -4.40 -2.58 -2.54
C LYS A 44 -5.54 -1.56 -2.45
N GLY A 45 -5.81 -0.99 -1.28
CA GLY A 45 -6.94 -0.10 -1.07
C GLY A 45 -7.13 0.33 0.38
N GLY A 46 -8.21 1.06 0.65
CA GLY A 46 -8.60 1.52 1.98
C GLY A 46 -7.86 2.76 2.47
N ARG A 47 -8.06 3.08 3.74
CA ARG A 47 -7.33 4.14 4.44
C ARG A 47 -6.30 3.52 5.38
N ILE A 48 -5.04 3.86 5.18
CA ILE A 48 -3.91 3.55 6.06
C ILE A 48 -3.30 4.91 6.44
N ASP A 49 -3.22 5.23 7.72
CA ASP A 49 -2.67 6.54 8.13
C ASP A 49 -1.14 6.51 8.18
N ALA A 50 -0.55 5.38 8.61
CA ALA A 50 0.89 5.19 8.73
C ALA A 50 1.34 3.76 8.39
N ILE A 51 2.59 3.66 7.93
CA ILE A 51 3.33 2.41 7.79
C ILE A 51 4.66 2.56 8.53
N THR A 52 5.02 1.52 9.26
CA THR A 52 6.32 1.37 9.93
C THR A 52 6.97 0.07 9.47
N SER A 53 8.23 0.15 9.06
CA SER A 53 9.06 -1.01 8.75
C SER A 53 10.18 -1.13 9.78
N LEU A 54 10.24 -2.25 10.49
CA LEU A 54 11.33 -2.62 11.40
C LEU A 54 12.13 -3.77 10.78
N GLN A 55 12.62 -3.56 9.57
CA GLN A 55 13.38 -4.53 8.77
C GLN A 55 14.57 -3.84 8.10
N ASN A 56 15.71 -4.54 8.04
CA ASN A 56 16.86 -4.15 7.22
C ASN A 56 16.80 -4.95 5.90
N VAL A 57 16.57 -4.28 4.78
CA VAL A 57 15.98 -4.88 3.58
C VAL A 57 16.95 -4.91 2.41
N ILE A 58 17.26 -6.13 1.96
CA ILE A 58 17.93 -6.33 0.66
C ILE A 58 16.88 -6.33 -0.47
N THR A 59 15.69 -6.83 -0.16
CA THR A 59 14.53 -6.88 -1.05
C THR A 59 13.31 -6.35 -0.31
N PRO A 60 12.52 -5.45 -0.92
CA PRO A 60 11.28 -4.96 -0.31
C PRO A 60 10.29 -6.09 0.03
N SER A 61 9.61 -5.94 1.17
CA SER A 61 8.61 -6.87 1.71
C SER A 61 7.19 -6.29 1.67
N ILE A 62 7.03 -5.02 1.29
CA ILE A 62 5.75 -4.32 1.23
C ILE A 62 5.45 -3.97 -0.23
N ASP A 63 4.46 -4.62 -0.82
CA ASP A 63 3.97 -4.31 -2.16
C ASP A 63 2.78 -3.33 -2.07
N LEU A 64 2.95 -2.14 -2.65
CA LEU A 64 1.91 -1.11 -2.72
C LEU A 64 1.36 -1.03 -4.15
N TYR A 65 0.11 -1.42 -4.37
CA TYR A 65 -0.55 -1.32 -5.67
C TYR A 65 -1.28 0.01 -5.83
N CYS A 66 -0.83 0.84 -6.76
CA CYS A 66 -1.43 2.14 -7.02
C CYS A 66 -1.41 2.51 -8.52
N GLN A 67 -2.07 3.62 -8.85
CA GLN A 67 -2.02 4.19 -10.19
C GLN A 67 -0.70 4.95 -10.42
N VAL A 68 -0.42 5.24 -11.69
CA VAL A 68 0.67 6.16 -12.06
C VAL A 68 0.44 7.55 -11.45
N GLY A 69 1.54 8.24 -11.11
CA GLY A 69 1.48 9.57 -10.52
C GLY A 69 1.45 9.59 -8.99
N TRP A 70 1.85 8.49 -8.34
CA TRP A 70 2.19 8.52 -6.92
C TRP A 70 3.46 9.36 -6.69
N GLU A 71 3.58 9.91 -5.49
CA GLU A 71 4.70 10.78 -5.09
C GLU A 71 5.17 10.46 -3.67
N LEU A 72 6.48 10.60 -3.45
CA LEU A 72 7.07 10.67 -2.11
C LEU A 72 7.23 12.16 -1.76
N ILE A 73 6.58 12.60 -0.69
CA ILE A 73 6.59 14.00 -0.26
C ILE A 73 7.10 14.12 1.17
N THR A 74 7.69 15.26 1.49
CA THR A 74 8.07 15.62 2.85
C THR A 74 7.28 16.84 3.27
N ASP A 75 6.60 16.77 4.41
CA ASP A 75 5.84 17.91 4.93
C ASP A 75 6.76 18.97 5.56
N THR A 76 6.18 20.10 5.94
CA THR A 76 6.93 21.21 6.58
C THR A 76 7.53 20.85 7.94
N SER A 77 7.08 19.75 8.55
CA SER A 77 7.57 19.22 9.82
C SER A 77 8.63 18.13 9.64
N GLY A 78 9.01 17.82 8.39
CA GLY A 78 10.02 16.82 8.07
C GLY A 78 9.49 15.38 8.01
N LYS A 79 8.17 15.17 8.11
CA LYS A 79 7.57 13.84 7.99
C LYS A 79 7.47 13.43 6.52
N ILE A 80 7.76 12.16 6.25
CA ILE A 80 7.71 11.59 4.91
C ILE A 80 6.35 10.93 4.70
N PHE A 81 5.77 11.14 3.52
CA PHE A 81 4.52 10.51 3.11
C PHE A 81 4.66 9.95 1.70
N ILE A 82 3.96 8.84 1.46
CA ILE A 82 3.65 8.38 0.11
C ILE A 82 2.18 8.71 -0.19
N THR A 83 1.94 9.34 -1.33
CA THR A 83 0.62 9.81 -1.75
C THR A 83 0.32 9.38 -3.18
N GLY A 84 -0.96 9.19 -3.49
CA GLY A 84 -1.38 8.75 -4.81
C GLY A 84 -2.84 8.30 -4.85
N LEU A 85 -3.18 7.55 -5.90
CA LEU A 85 -4.50 6.95 -6.08
C LEU A 85 -4.40 5.43 -6.03
N TRP A 86 -5.28 4.80 -5.26
CA TRP A 86 -5.52 3.36 -5.34
C TRP A 86 -6.06 2.97 -6.71
N MET A 87 -6.05 1.67 -7.02
CA MET A 87 -6.52 1.17 -8.31
C MET A 87 -8.02 1.46 -8.59
N ASP A 88 -8.81 1.75 -7.56
CA ASP A 88 -10.22 2.15 -7.68
C ASP A 88 -10.42 3.67 -7.89
N GLY A 89 -9.34 4.46 -7.82
CA GLY A 89 -9.35 5.91 -8.01
C GLY A 89 -9.52 6.73 -6.72
N THR A 90 -9.61 6.08 -5.55
CA THR A 90 -9.63 6.77 -4.27
C THR A 90 -8.23 7.23 -3.84
N ASP A 91 -8.13 8.36 -3.14
CA ASP A 91 -6.87 8.92 -2.68
C ASP A 91 -6.29 8.19 -1.47
N PHE A 92 -4.97 8.07 -1.42
CA PHE A 92 -4.24 7.74 -0.21
C PHE A 92 -3.15 8.77 0.08
N ASN A 93 -2.84 8.93 1.36
CA ASN A 93 -1.74 9.74 1.85
C ASN A 93 -1.25 9.10 3.15
N ILE A 94 -0.22 8.27 3.05
CA ILE A 94 0.25 7.38 4.11
C ILE A 94 1.56 7.92 4.66
N GLN A 95 1.65 8.14 5.97
CA GLN A 95 2.89 8.54 6.62
C GLN A 95 3.86 7.36 6.65
N LEU A 96 5.13 7.60 6.34
CA LEU A 96 6.21 6.64 6.53
C LEU A 96 6.95 7.00 7.81
N ILE A 97 6.93 6.10 8.79
CA ILE A 97 7.62 6.27 10.08
C ILE A 97 8.93 5.50 10.01
N ASN A 98 10.05 6.19 10.19
CA ASN A 98 11.37 5.56 10.23
C ASN A 98 11.78 5.34 11.67
N ASP A 99 12.43 4.21 11.93
CA ASP A 99 13.11 3.91 13.18
C ASP A 99 14.63 3.95 12.94
N PRO A 100 15.41 4.59 13.83
CA PRO A 100 16.85 4.78 13.62
C PRO A 100 17.68 3.49 13.60
N ASP A 101 17.15 2.37 14.09
CA ASP A 101 17.86 1.08 14.14
C ASP A 101 17.64 0.22 12.87
N TYR A 102 16.81 0.69 11.93
CA TYR A 102 16.44 -0.03 10.71
C TYR A 102 16.59 0.86 9.46
N ASP A 103 16.51 0.24 8.28
CA ASP A 103 16.43 0.97 7.02
C ASP A 103 15.14 1.82 6.97
N ASP A 104 15.21 2.94 6.24
CA ASP A 104 14.06 3.84 6.09
C ASP A 104 12.85 3.07 5.54
N THR A 105 11.65 3.32 6.06
CA THR A 105 10.44 2.55 5.69
C THR A 105 10.14 2.59 4.19
N TRP A 106 10.52 3.67 3.51
CA TRP A 106 10.43 3.77 2.05
C TRP A 106 11.24 2.70 1.31
N GLU A 107 12.41 2.32 1.82
CA GLU A 107 13.28 1.32 1.18
C GLU A 107 12.66 -0.08 1.17
N ASN A 108 11.72 -0.35 2.08
CA ASN A 108 11.00 -1.61 2.17
C ASN A 108 9.70 -1.63 1.34
N ILE A 109 9.37 -0.53 0.65
CA ILE A 109 8.16 -0.42 -0.17
C ILE A 109 8.50 -0.59 -1.65
N ASN A 110 7.89 -1.59 -2.28
CA ASN A 110 7.87 -1.77 -3.71
C ASN A 110 6.54 -1.27 -4.30
N VAL A 111 6.59 -0.19 -5.07
CA VAL A 111 5.39 0.39 -5.68
C VAL A 111 5.10 -0.30 -7.02
N ILE A 112 3.95 -0.96 -7.10
CA ILE A 112 3.52 -1.71 -8.28
C ILE A 112 2.40 -0.94 -9.00
N VAL A 113 2.73 -0.41 -10.17
CA VAL A 113 1.77 0.22 -11.08
C VAL A 113 1.46 -0.76 -12.22
N PRO A 114 0.26 -1.36 -12.29
CA PRO A 114 -0.09 -2.25 -13.38
C PRO A 114 -0.10 -1.49 -14.70
N GLU A 115 0.69 -1.93 -15.68
CA GLU A 115 0.72 -1.28 -16.98
C GLU A 115 -0.66 -1.35 -17.67
N PRO A 116 -1.11 -0.26 -18.32
CA PRO A 116 -2.39 -0.23 -19.03
C PRO A 116 -2.55 -1.37 -20.05
N THR A 117 -1.46 -1.81 -20.66
CA THR A 117 -1.43 -2.90 -21.65
C THR A 117 -1.81 -4.24 -21.04
N THR A 118 -1.43 -4.51 -19.79
CA THR A 118 -1.77 -5.77 -19.09
C THR A 118 -3.27 -5.87 -18.85
N LEU A 119 -3.91 -4.75 -18.49
CA LEU A 119 -5.37 -4.68 -18.30
C LEU A 119 -6.11 -4.86 -19.63
N ILE A 120 -5.63 -4.22 -20.70
CA ILE A 120 -6.16 -4.39 -22.07
C ILE A 120 -6.03 -5.85 -22.51
N LEU A 121 -4.85 -6.46 -22.34
CA LEU A 121 -4.61 -7.85 -22.73
C LEU A 121 -5.48 -8.82 -21.93
N MET A 122 -5.65 -8.59 -20.63
CA MET A 122 -6.55 -9.40 -19.79
C MET A 122 -8.01 -9.28 -20.24
N GLY A 123 -8.46 -8.07 -20.56
CA GLY A 123 -9.80 -7.83 -21.10
C GLY A 123 -10.03 -8.53 -22.44
N ILE A 124 -9.10 -8.37 -23.40
CA ILE A 124 -9.18 -9.00 -24.73
C ILE A 124 -9.08 -10.52 -24.62
N GLY A 125 -8.13 -11.04 -23.84
CA GLY A 125 -7.96 -12.48 -23.62
C GLY A 125 -9.20 -13.15 -23.02
N GLY A 126 -9.83 -12.49 -22.04
CA GLY A 126 -11.08 -12.96 -21.45
C GLY A 126 -12.25 -13.00 -22.45
N ILE A 127 -12.34 -12.02 -23.34
CA ILE A 127 -13.35 -11.99 -24.42
C ILE A 127 -13.14 -13.13 -25.42
N LEU A 128 -11.90 -13.34 -25.87
CA LEU A 128 -11.56 -14.40 -26.84
C LEU A 128 -11.85 -15.81 -26.29
N LEU A 129 -11.57 -16.05 -25.00
CA LEU A 129 -11.90 -17.32 -24.34
C LEU A 129 -13.42 -17.56 -24.26
N ARG A 130 -14.24 -16.52 -24.06
CA ARG A 130 -15.71 -16.64 -24.05
C ARG A 130 -16.27 -16.97 -25.42
N GLN A 131 -15.67 -16.45 -26.50
CA GLN A 131 -16.09 -16.75 -27.87
C GLN A 131 -15.81 -18.21 -28.26
N LYS A 132 -14.68 -18.79 -27.82
CA LYS A 132 -14.35 -20.20 -28.06
C LYS A 132 -15.26 -21.21 -27.34
N ARG A 133 -15.96 -20.79 -26.27
CA ARG A 133 -16.89 -21.64 -25.51
C ARG A 133 -18.34 -21.58 -26.02
N ARG A 134 -18.66 -20.63 -26.91
CA ARG A 134 -20.00 -20.45 -27.50
C ARG A 134 -20.15 -21.10 -28.88
N VAL A 135 -19.15 -21.88 -29.29
CA VAL A 135 -19.15 -22.77 -30.46
C VAL A 135 -19.04 -24.20 -29.93
#